data_AF-A0A9Q3ISL2-F1
#
_entry.id   AF-A0A9Q3ISL2-F1
#
_cell.length_a   1.000
_cell.length_b   1.000
_cell.length_c   1.000
_cell.angle_alpha   90.00
_cell.angle_beta   90.00
_cell.angle_gamma   90.00
#
_symmetry.space_group_name_H-M   'P 1'
#
loop_
_entity.id
_entity.type
_entity.pdbx_description
1 polymer ?
#
loop_
_entity_poly.entity_id
_entity_poly.type
_entity_poly.pdbx_seq_one_letter_code
_entity_poly.pdbx_strand_id
1 'polypeptide(L)'
;MIKIQEPSKPWEIFHMDWVTGLPTGGDRSYNSCLVIVEIFSRTEIFLPFHKDNTAIDTVLVIWNRVISWTGIFTNIISDRDPKFSSALWTNLHQLFGAKLSFSTAYHSQTDGLAERMIQTLEDMVRRLCEYGLEFKYCDELTHDWCTLLPALELAYKKSIHASTNQNPAIL
;
A
#
# COMPACT_ATOMS: atom_id res chain seq x y z
N MET A 1 2.63 -2.05 24.86
CA MET A 1 3.01 -2.54 23.51
C MET A 1 1.98 -3.56 23.07
N ILE A 2 1.34 -3.37 21.91
CA ILE A 2 0.33 -4.28 21.39
C ILE A 2 1.06 -5.26 20.46
N LYS A 3 1.04 -6.55 20.81
CA LYS A 3 1.52 -7.61 19.91
C LYS A 3 0.53 -7.71 18.75
N ILE A 4 0.96 -7.40 17.54
CA ILE A 4 0.16 -7.59 16.34
C ILE A 4 0.03 -9.10 16.14
N GLN A 5 -1.16 -9.63 16.44
CA GLN A 5 -1.48 -11.03 16.16
C GLN A 5 -1.51 -11.26 14.65
N GLU A 6 -1.12 -12.46 14.23
CA GLU A 6 -1.25 -12.87 12.83
C GLU A 6 -2.73 -12.85 12.44
N PRO A 7 -3.09 -12.29 11.27
CA PRO A 7 -4.49 -12.22 10.85
C PRO A 7 -5.06 -13.63 10.68
N SER A 8 -6.33 -13.80 11.05
CA SER A 8 -7.05 -15.07 10.95
C SER A 8 -7.81 -15.23 9.63
N LYS A 9 -8.04 -14.11 8.92
CA LYS A 9 -8.76 -14.05 7.65
C LYS A 9 -8.26 -12.89 6.79
N PRO A 10 -8.52 -12.92 5.47
CA PRO A 10 -8.23 -11.80 4.58
C PRO A 10 -8.84 -10.49 5.07
N TRP A 11 -8.12 -9.40 4.83
CA TRP A 11 -8.56 -8.01 5.07
C TRP A 11 -8.71 -7.62 6.54
N GLU A 12 -8.18 -8.42 7.46
CA GLU A 12 -8.22 -8.13 8.90
C GLU A 12 -7.18 -7.06 9.29
N ILE A 13 -5.98 -7.18 8.75
CA ILE A 13 -4.81 -6.35 9.08
C ILE A 13 -4.14 -5.85 7.80
N PHE A 14 -3.89 -4.56 7.77
CA PHE A 14 -3.13 -3.91 6.70
C PHE A 14 -1.90 -3.19 7.23
N HIS A 15 -0.85 -3.20 6.41
CA HIS A 15 0.31 -2.34 6.58
C HIS A 15 0.36 -1.35 5.42
N MET A 16 0.58 -0.07 5.69
CA MET A 16 0.68 0.96 4.67
C MET A 16 1.86 1.89 4.90
N ASP A 17 2.52 2.29 3.81
CA ASP A 17 3.65 3.21 3.84
C ASP A 17 3.77 4.05 2.55
N TRP A 18 4.44 5.19 2.64
CA TRP A 18 4.59 6.15 1.55
C TRP A 18 5.92 6.01 0.82
N VAL A 19 5.85 5.77 -0.49
CA VAL A 19 6.97 5.99 -1.40
C VAL A 19 6.90 7.42 -1.91
N THR A 20 7.81 8.28 -1.44
CA THR A 20 7.90 9.69 -1.86
C THR A 20 9.15 9.96 -2.71
N GLY A 21 9.18 11.15 -3.33
CA GLY A 21 10.29 11.59 -4.19
C GLY A 21 10.32 10.88 -5.54
N LEU A 22 9.17 10.40 -6.01
CA LEU A 22 9.05 9.76 -7.31
C LEU A 22 9.04 10.81 -8.43
N PRO A 23 9.51 10.46 -9.64
CA PRO A 23 9.31 11.30 -10.81
C PRO A 23 7.81 11.52 -11.05
N THR A 24 7.49 12.66 -11.66
CA THR A 24 6.10 12.98 -12.00
C THR A 24 5.56 11.99 -13.05
N GLY A 25 4.42 11.35 -12.77
CA GLY A 25 3.79 10.37 -13.65
C GLY A 25 2.26 10.45 -13.66
N GLY A 26 1.65 9.87 -14.67
CA GLY A 26 0.21 9.90 -14.91
C GLY A 26 -0.26 11.20 -15.54
N ASP A 27 -1.49 11.17 -16.06
CA ASP A 27 -2.24 12.35 -16.55
C ASP A 27 -2.36 13.46 -15.48
N ARG A 28 -2.35 13.06 -14.21
CA ARG A 28 -2.49 13.94 -13.05
C ARG A 28 -1.17 14.38 -12.43
N SER A 29 -0.02 13.95 -12.93
CA SER A 29 1.29 14.38 -12.39
C SER A 29 1.55 13.98 -10.93
N TYR A 30 1.25 12.73 -10.59
CA TYR A 30 1.55 12.15 -9.27
C TYR A 30 3.06 12.04 -9.01
N ASN A 31 3.47 12.20 -7.76
CA ASN A 31 4.90 12.21 -7.34
C ASN A 31 5.16 11.41 -6.06
N SER A 32 4.17 10.63 -5.63
CA SER A 32 4.25 9.71 -4.50
C SER A 32 3.31 8.52 -4.73
N CYS A 33 3.55 7.42 -4.04
CA CYS A 33 2.70 6.24 -4.07
C CYS A 33 2.45 5.77 -2.64
N LEU A 34 1.20 5.51 -2.29
CA LEU A 34 0.85 4.78 -1.08
C LEU A 34 0.88 3.29 -1.40
N VAL A 35 1.75 2.57 -0.71
CA VAL A 35 1.84 1.12 -0.76
C VAL A 35 1.00 0.57 0.37
N ILE A 36 0.11 -0.37 0.07
CA ILE A 36 -0.74 -1.05 1.05
C ILE A 36 -0.54 -2.55 0.89
N VAL A 37 -0.40 -3.26 2.02
CA VAL A 37 -0.25 -4.71 2.08
C VAL A 37 -1.27 -5.29 3.05
N GLU A 38 -2.11 -6.19 2.55
CA GLU A 38 -2.95 -7.07 3.35
C GLU A 38 -2.12 -8.26 3.86
N ILE A 39 -2.08 -8.46 5.18
CA ILE A 39 -1.08 -9.33 5.81
C ILE A 39 -1.41 -10.83 5.69
N PHE A 40 -2.67 -11.23 5.50
CA PHE A 40 -3.06 -12.65 5.41
C PHE A 40 -2.63 -13.27 4.07
N SER A 41 -3.20 -12.78 2.97
CA SER A 41 -2.98 -13.25 1.60
C SER A 41 -1.71 -12.69 0.98
N ARG A 42 -1.10 -11.68 1.62
CA ARG A 42 0.04 -10.92 1.08
C ARG A 42 -0.32 -10.09 -0.15
N THR A 43 -1.59 -9.72 -0.26
CA THR A 43 -2.09 -8.89 -1.35
C THR A 43 -1.66 -7.44 -1.17
N GLU A 44 -1.05 -6.91 -2.20
CA GLU A 44 -0.59 -5.54 -2.36
C GLU A 44 -1.57 -4.68 -3.15
N ILE A 45 -1.54 -3.38 -2.84
CA ILE A 45 -2.30 -2.35 -3.55
C ILE A 45 -1.41 -1.11 -3.66
N PHE A 46 -1.29 -0.57 -4.86
CA PHE A 46 -0.55 0.66 -5.13
C PHE A 46 -1.51 1.78 -5.48
N LEU A 47 -1.41 2.90 -4.75
CA LEU A 47 -2.25 4.07 -4.97
C LEU A 47 -1.36 5.28 -5.29
N PRO A 48 -1.40 5.83 -6.51
CA PRO A 48 -0.63 7.02 -6.84
C PRO A 48 -1.25 8.26 -6.18
N PHE A 49 -0.40 9.15 -5.67
CA PHE A 49 -0.78 10.36 -4.94
C PHE A 49 0.21 11.50 -5.21
N HIS A 50 -0.17 12.69 -4.79
CA HIS A 50 0.73 13.81 -4.57
C HIS A 50 1.24 13.83 -3.12
N LYS A 51 2.52 14.18 -2.95
CA LYS A 51 3.18 14.28 -1.65
C LYS A 51 2.48 15.27 -0.71
N ASP A 52 1.76 16.25 -1.24
CA ASP A 52 1.02 17.29 -0.55
C ASP A 52 -0.48 16.97 -0.40
N ASN A 53 -0.93 15.79 -0.86
CA ASN A 53 -2.29 15.34 -0.56
C ASN A 53 -2.54 15.31 0.95
N THR A 54 -3.71 15.79 1.30
CA THR A 54 -4.17 15.89 2.69
C THR A 54 -4.65 14.53 3.20
N ALA A 55 -4.83 14.42 4.51
CA ALA A 55 -5.42 13.21 5.10
C ALA A 55 -6.81 12.89 4.52
N ILE A 56 -7.62 13.90 4.15
CA ILE A 56 -8.95 13.66 3.57
C ILE A 56 -8.86 13.11 2.15
N ASP A 57 -7.91 13.58 1.35
CA ASP A 57 -7.65 13.01 0.03
C ASP A 57 -7.24 11.54 0.15
N THR A 58 -6.34 11.23 1.08
CA THR A 58 -5.88 9.86 1.35
C THR A 58 -7.04 8.94 1.72
N VAL A 59 -7.89 9.37 2.65
CA VAL A 59 -9.07 8.60 3.08
C VAL A 59 -10.01 8.34 1.91
N LEU A 60 -10.32 9.36 1.11
CA LEU A 60 -11.29 9.22 0.01
C LEU A 60 -10.82 8.21 -1.03
N VAL A 61 -9.52 8.23 -1.37
CA VAL A 61 -8.95 7.26 -2.32
C VAL A 61 -8.94 5.85 -1.72
N ILE A 62 -8.55 5.68 -0.45
CA ILE A 62 -8.58 4.36 0.22
C ILE A 62 -10.00 3.83 0.34
N TRP A 63 -10.97 4.70 0.67
CA TRP A 63 -12.37 4.34 0.74
C TRP A 63 -12.87 3.79 -0.60
N ASN A 64 -12.63 4.54 -1.67
CA ASN A 64 -13.12 4.19 -3.00
C ASN A 64 -12.42 2.96 -3.59
N ARG A 65 -11.11 2.79 -3.35
CA ARG A 65 -10.31 1.76 -4.02
C ARG A 65 -10.12 0.50 -3.20
N VAL A 66 -10.12 0.60 -1.88
CA VAL A 66 -9.83 -0.53 -0.99
C VAL A 66 -11.09 -0.92 -0.23
N ILE A 67 -11.58 -0.04 0.66
CA ILE A 67 -12.66 -0.38 1.62
C ILE A 67 -13.96 -0.77 0.90
N SER A 68 -14.28 -0.12 -0.24
CA SER A 68 -15.48 -0.43 -1.03
C SER A 68 -15.53 -1.87 -1.54
N TRP A 69 -14.37 -2.53 -1.71
CA TRP A 69 -14.26 -3.88 -2.23
C TRP A 69 -13.93 -4.92 -1.15
N THR A 70 -13.10 -4.55 -0.18
CA THR A 70 -12.60 -5.47 0.87
C THR A 70 -13.45 -5.43 2.14
N GLY A 71 -14.19 -4.35 2.37
CA GLY A 71 -14.87 -4.07 3.63
C GLY A 71 -14.00 -3.29 4.64
N ILE A 72 -14.49 -3.20 5.86
CA ILE A 72 -13.85 -2.44 6.94
C ILE A 72 -12.77 -3.28 7.63
N PHE A 73 -11.58 -2.69 7.78
CA PHE A 73 -10.44 -3.32 8.44
C PHE A 73 -10.57 -3.27 9.95
N THR A 74 -10.04 -4.29 10.63
CA THR A 74 -9.99 -4.27 12.09
C THR A 74 -8.73 -3.58 12.62
N ASN A 75 -7.61 -3.70 11.90
CA ASN A 75 -6.34 -3.11 12.30
C ASN A 75 -5.62 -2.49 11.10
N ILE A 76 -5.13 -1.26 11.28
CA ILE A 76 -4.22 -0.60 10.34
C ILE A 76 -2.89 -0.37 11.04
N ILE A 77 -1.83 -0.80 10.38
CA ILE A 77 -0.42 -0.56 10.73
C ILE A 77 0.08 0.50 9.77
N SER A 78 0.54 1.61 10.30
CA SER A 78 1.19 2.67 9.53
C SER A 78 2.27 3.31 10.36
N ASP A 79 3.17 4.04 9.72
CA ASP A 79 4.08 4.95 10.41
C ASP A 79 3.32 6.12 11.05
N ARG A 80 4.08 7.06 11.65
CA ARG A 80 3.51 8.25 12.30
C ARG A 80 3.36 9.45 11.36
N ASP A 81 3.26 9.23 10.05
CA ASP A 81 3.00 10.34 9.11
C ASP A 81 1.71 11.09 9.55
N PRO A 82 1.72 12.45 9.61
CA PRO A 82 0.54 13.25 9.89
C PRO A 82 -0.68 12.90 9.03
N LYS A 83 -0.46 12.41 7.81
CA LYS A 83 -1.51 11.92 6.92
C LYS A 83 -2.26 10.74 7.48
N PHE A 84 -1.64 9.88 8.29
CA PHE A 84 -2.26 8.73 8.97
C PHE A 84 -2.61 9.00 10.44
N SER A 85 -1.98 10.00 11.07
CA SER A 85 -2.21 10.33 12.48
C SER A 85 -3.16 11.51 12.72
N SER A 86 -3.79 12.03 11.66
CA SER A 86 -4.75 13.13 11.78
C SER A 86 -6.01 12.74 12.58
N ALA A 87 -6.70 13.76 13.10
CA ALA A 87 -8.00 13.59 13.78
C ALA A 87 -9.04 12.92 12.88
N LEU A 88 -8.94 13.10 11.55
CA LEU A 88 -9.80 12.45 10.58
C LEU A 88 -9.67 10.93 10.64
N TRP A 89 -8.45 10.40 10.61
CA TRP A 89 -8.22 8.95 10.74
C TRP A 89 -8.70 8.43 12.08
N THR A 90 -8.38 9.12 13.17
CA THR A 90 -8.85 8.73 14.52
C THR A 90 -10.37 8.62 14.56
N ASN A 91 -11.09 9.58 13.98
CA ASN A 91 -12.56 9.58 13.94
C ASN A 91 -13.11 8.49 13.00
N LEU A 92 -12.50 8.26 11.84
CA LEU A 92 -12.91 7.19 10.92
C LEU A 92 -12.75 5.81 11.56
N HIS A 93 -11.63 5.58 12.24
CA HIS A 93 -11.40 4.35 12.97
C HIS A 93 -12.45 4.12 14.05
N GLN A 94 -12.81 5.16 14.82
CA GLN A 94 -13.88 5.07 15.80
C GLN A 94 -15.24 4.75 15.16
N LEU A 95 -15.58 5.38 14.03
CA LEU A 95 -16.81 5.09 13.29
C LEU A 95 -16.86 3.64 12.78
N PHE A 96 -15.72 3.11 12.37
CA PHE A 96 -15.59 1.76 11.84
C PHE A 96 -15.42 0.67 12.90
N GLY A 97 -15.28 1.04 14.18
CA GLY A 97 -14.91 0.09 15.24
C GLY A 97 -13.51 -0.52 15.05
N ALA A 98 -12.67 0.10 14.23
CA ALA A 98 -11.35 -0.35 13.85
C ALA A 98 -10.28 0.20 14.82
N LYS A 99 -9.25 -0.59 15.12
CA LYS A 99 -8.11 -0.18 15.95
C LYS A 99 -6.96 0.30 15.08
N LEU A 100 -6.66 1.60 15.12
CA LEU A 100 -5.43 2.13 14.53
C LEU A 100 -4.24 1.76 15.42
N SER A 101 -3.26 1.06 14.86
CA SER A 101 -2.03 0.67 15.54
C SER A 101 -0.85 1.32 14.83
N PHE A 102 -0.38 2.46 15.33
CA PHE A 102 0.85 3.05 14.81
C PHE A 102 2.03 2.11 15.08
N SER A 103 2.82 1.83 14.05
CA SER A 103 4.08 1.13 14.25
C SER A 103 4.97 2.02 15.13
N THR A 104 5.52 1.42 16.18
CA THR A 104 6.68 1.97 16.87
C THR A 104 7.87 1.20 16.34
N ALA A 105 8.94 1.88 15.96
CA ALA A 105 10.12 1.39 15.22
C ALA A 105 10.87 0.14 15.76
N TYR A 106 10.30 -0.65 16.67
CA TYR A 106 10.88 -1.87 17.23
C TYR A 106 9.79 -2.87 17.69
N HIS A 107 9.27 -3.71 16.79
CA HIS A 107 8.73 -5.04 17.17
C HIS A 107 9.19 -6.09 16.17
N SER A 108 9.60 -7.27 16.65
CA SER A 108 10.51 -8.16 15.90
C SER A 108 9.91 -9.47 15.36
N GLN A 109 8.61 -9.73 15.52
CA GLN A 109 8.03 -11.01 15.05
C GLN A 109 7.05 -10.87 13.87
N THR A 110 6.01 -10.04 14.00
CA THR A 110 5.01 -9.84 12.93
C THR A 110 5.39 -8.67 12.01
N ASP A 111 5.91 -7.59 12.62
CA ASP A 111 6.41 -6.39 11.93
C ASP A 111 7.52 -6.75 10.96
N GLY A 112 8.53 -7.55 11.34
CA GLY A 112 9.65 -7.86 10.44
C GLY A 112 9.26 -8.52 9.10
N LEU A 113 8.14 -9.25 9.02
CA LEU A 113 7.65 -9.78 7.74
C LEU A 113 6.89 -8.71 6.95
N ALA A 114 6.00 -7.97 7.60
CA ALA A 114 5.24 -6.89 6.96
C ALA A 114 6.14 -5.74 6.50
N GLU A 115 7.17 -5.39 7.29
CA GLU A 115 8.22 -4.42 6.99
C GLU A 115 9.04 -4.85 5.77
N ARG A 116 9.54 -6.10 5.75
CA ARG A 116 10.28 -6.61 4.57
C ARG A 116 9.44 -6.61 3.31
N MET A 117 8.15 -6.90 3.42
CA MET A 117 7.23 -6.85 2.29
C MET A 117 7.02 -5.43 1.79
N ILE A 118 6.75 -4.47 2.68
CA ILE A 118 6.66 -3.06 2.31
C ILE A 118 7.96 -2.62 1.63
N GLN A 119 9.12 -2.87 2.23
CA GLN A 119 10.42 -2.53 1.61
C GLN A 119 10.57 -3.12 0.20
N THR A 120 10.19 -4.38 0.00
CA THR A 120 10.22 -5.01 -1.32
C THR A 120 9.32 -4.28 -2.32
N LEU A 121 8.10 -3.91 -1.91
CA LEU A 121 7.14 -3.21 -2.75
C LEU A 121 7.57 -1.76 -3.04
N GLU A 122 8.17 -1.07 -2.07
CA GLU A 122 8.75 0.25 -2.28
C GLU A 122 9.86 0.20 -3.33
N ASP A 123 10.78 -0.77 -3.20
CA ASP A 123 11.86 -0.99 -4.16
C ASP A 123 11.31 -1.32 -5.55
N MET A 124 10.22 -2.09 -5.64
CA MET A 124 9.54 -2.38 -6.89
C MET A 124 8.97 -1.11 -7.54
N VAL A 125 8.32 -0.23 -6.77
CA VAL A 125 7.83 1.05 -7.27
C VAL A 125 8.98 1.95 -7.73
N ARG A 126 10.07 2.04 -6.97
CA ARG A 126 11.25 2.84 -7.34
C ARG A 126 11.90 2.35 -8.62
N ARG A 127 12.12 1.03 -8.75
CA ARG A 127 12.62 0.41 -9.97
C ARG A 127 11.67 0.61 -11.15
N LEU A 128 10.36 0.50 -10.92
CA LEU A 128 9.37 0.79 -11.95
C LEU A 128 9.46 2.25 -12.42
N CYS A 129 9.73 3.20 -11.52
CA CYS A 129 9.96 4.60 -11.89
C CYS A 129 11.28 4.80 -12.65
N GLU A 130 12.35 4.08 -12.29
CA GLU A 130 13.65 4.18 -12.95
C GLU A 130 13.65 3.58 -14.36
N TYR A 131 13.06 2.39 -14.52
CA TYR A 131 13.08 1.63 -15.79
C TYR A 131 11.81 1.78 -16.63
N GLY A 132 10.67 2.08 -16.00
CA GLY A 132 9.37 2.14 -16.66
C GLY A 132 9.15 3.40 -17.50
N LEU A 133 9.94 4.47 -17.28
CA LEU A 133 9.88 5.71 -18.07
C LEU A 133 10.39 5.55 -19.51
N GLU A 134 11.06 4.43 -19.85
CA GLU A 134 11.62 4.19 -21.18
C GLU A 134 10.74 3.30 -22.08
N PHE A 135 9.58 2.82 -21.62
CA PHE A 135 8.66 2.04 -22.45
C PHE A 135 7.85 2.95 -23.40
N LYS A 136 8.51 3.40 -24.49
CA LYS A 136 7.84 3.95 -25.67
C LYS A 136 7.27 2.82 -26.51
N TYR A 137 5.96 2.66 -26.54
CA TYR A 137 5.30 1.84 -27.56
C TYR A 137 4.82 2.77 -28.67
N CYS A 138 5.41 2.62 -29.86
CA CYS A 138 4.97 3.26 -31.11
C CYS A 138 4.65 4.76 -30.98
N ASP A 139 5.68 5.60 -30.85
CA ASP A 139 5.69 7.08 -30.98
C ASP A 139 4.64 7.95 -30.25
N GLU A 140 3.63 7.38 -29.57
CA GLU A 140 2.49 8.12 -29.00
C GLU A 140 2.13 7.70 -27.56
N LEU A 141 2.41 6.45 -27.16
CA LEU A 141 2.19 5.97 -25.78
C LEU A 141 3.51 5.92 -25.02
N THR A 142 3.74 6.95 -24.21
CA THR A 142 4.72 6.86 -23.11
C THR A 142 4.02 6.13 -21.96
N HIS A 143 4.46 4.90 -21.67
CA HIS A 143 4.08 4.28 -20.41
C HIS A 143 4.84 5.00 -19.31
N ASP A 144 4.12 5.51 -18.32
CA ASP A 144 4.72 6.01 -17.08
C ASP A 144 4.50 5.01 -15.95
N TRP A 145 5.18 5.23 -14.83
CA TRP A 145 5.08 4.34 -13.69
C TRP A 145 3.65 4.22 -13.12
N CYS A 146 2.81 5.26 -13.23
CA CYS A 146 1.41 5.22 -12.78
C CYS A 146 0.58 4.28 -13.65
N THR A 147 0.76 4.34 -14.98
CA THR A 147 0.06 3.46 -15.93
C THR A 147 0.46 1.98 -15.78
N LEU A 148 1.66 1.73 -15.26
CA LEU A 148 2.20 0.39 -15.05
C LEU A 148 1.87 -0.22 -13.68
N LEU A 149 1.34 0.55 -12.73
CA LEU A 149 0.97 0.03 -11.40
C LEU A 149 0.05 -1.20 -11.46
N PRO A 150 -1.02 -1.24 -12.29
CA PRO A 150 -1.88 -2.42 -12.37
C PRO A 150 -1.14 -3.67 -12.89
N ALA A 151 -0.16 -3.49 -13.78
CA ALA A 151 0.67 -4.59 -14.26
C ALA A 151 1.62 -5.09 -13.16
N LEU A 152 2.18 -4.17 -12.35
CA LEU A 152 2.98 -4.52 -11.18
C LEU A 152 2.15 -5.29 -10.15
N GLU A 153 0.92 -4.86 -9.88
CA GLU A 153 0.01 -5.58 -8.97
C GLU A 153 -0.26 -6.99 -9.48
N LEU A 154 -0.58 -7.14 -10.76
CA LEU A 154 -0.84 -8.45 -11.34
C LEU A 154 0.38 -9.37 -11.25
N ALA A 155 1.57 -8.85 -11.53
CA ALA A 155 2.81 -9.61 -11.49
C ALA A 155 3.11 -10.10 -10.05
N TYR A 156 2.93 -9.25 -9.06
CA TYR A 156 3.15 -9.62 -7.66
C TYR A 156 2.10 -10.62 -7.17
N LYS A 157 0.81 -10.38 -7.42
CA LYS A 157 -0.30 -11.31 -7.08
C LYS A 157 -0.15 -12.71 -7.68
N LYS A 158 0.56 -12.86 -8.79
CA LYS A 158 0.80 -14.15 -9.46
C LYS A 158 2.12 -14.80 -9.07
N SER A 159 3.00 -14.10 -8.38
CA SER A 159 4.28 -14.63 -7.91
C SER A 159 4.09 -15.52 -6.68
N ILE A 160 4.89 -16.58 -6.55
CA ILE A 160 4.85 -17.45 -5.37
C ILE A 160 5.65 -16.78 -4.25
N HIS A 161 5.02 -16.59 -3.09
CA HIS A 161 5.67 -15.99 -1.93
C HIS A 161 6.31 -17.05 -1.05
N ALA A 162 7.57 -16.87 -0.68
CA ALA A 162 8.29 -17.79 0.19
C ALA A 162 7.61 -17.97 1.57
N SER A 163 6.87 -16.97 2.05
CA SER A 163 6.17 -17.02 3.33
C SER A 163 4.91 -17.87 3.33
N THR A 164 4.22 -17.99 2.19
CA THR A 164 2.93 -18.73 2.08
C THR A 164 3.05 -19.97 1.19
N ASN A 165 4.13 -20.11 0.43
CA ASN A 165 4.32 -21.11 -0.61
C ASN A 165 3.19 -21.14 -1.66
N GLN A 166 2.47 -20.02 -1.79
CA GLN A 166 1.34 -19.81 -2.70
C GLN A 166 1.44 -18.40 -3.30
N ASN A 167 0.66 -18.12 -4.35
CA ASN A 167 0.51 -16.76 -4.85
C ASN A 167 -0.67 -16.06 -4.14
N PRO A 168 -0.62 -14.74 -3.93
CA PRO A 168 -1.71 -14.02 -3.26
C PRO A 168 -3.08 -14.19 -3.92
N ALA A 169 -3.14 -14.42 -5.24
CA ALA A 169 -4.40 -14.54 -5.97
C ALA A 169 -5.23 -15.80 -5.67
N ILE A 170 -4.69 -16.78 -4.92
CA ILE A 170 -5.40 -18.03 -4.57
C ILE A 170 -5.66 -18.20 -3.07
N LEU A 171 -5.27 -17.21 -2.26
CA LEU A 171 -5.45 -17.16 -0.79
C LEU A 171 -6.62 -16.25 -0.41
#